data_AF-A0A0E9LXA7-F1
#
_entry.id   AF-A0A0E9LXA7-F1
#
_cell.length_a   1.000
_cell.length_b   1.000
_cell.length_c   1.000
_cell.angle_alpha   90.00
_cell.angle_beta   90.00
_cell.angle_gamma   90.00
#
_symmetry.space_group_name_H-M   'P 1'
#
loop_
_entity.id
_entity.type
_entity.pdbx_description
1 polymer ?
#
loop_
_entity_poly.entity_id
_entity_poly.type
_entity_poly.pdbx_seq_one_letter_code
_entity_poly.pdbx_strand_id
1 'polypeptide(L)'
;MLNLLQGVVNTGTAIRLRLTYNLRGQIGGKTGTTQNNSDGWFIGVSPNLVTGVWVGGEDRDVHFDNTYLGQGANMALPIWALYMIPAYEDPESGYSLEDEFEAPLRFDIDLNCPDEYVPQSEDEIEIETIGEQQRNEFL
;
A
#
# COMPACT_ATOMS: atom_id res chain seq x y z
N MET A 1 -8.12 -0.79 -4.04
CA MET A 1 -6.70 -0.49 -3.72
C MET A 1 -6.50 -0.02 -2.28
N LEU A 2 -7.37 0.85 -1.74
CA LEU A 2 -7.22 1.38 -0.37
C LEU A 2 -7.01 0.29 0.70
N ASN A 3 -7.83 -0.77 0.70
CA ASN A 3 -7.71 -1.87 1.66
C ASN A 3 -6.33 -2.56 1.60
N LEU A 4 -5.72 -2.65 0.41
CA LEU A 4 -4.37 -3.21 0.25
C LEU A 4 -3.31 -2.30 0.89
N LEU A 5 -3.45 -0.98 0.74
CA LEU A 5 -2.57 0.00 1.39
C LEU A 5 -2.79 0.05 2.90
N GLN A 6 -4.02 -0.11 3.37
CA GLN A 6 -4.32 -0.26 4.80
C GLN A 6 -3.68 -1.53 5.38
N GLY A 7 -3.59 -2.61 4.58
CA GLY A 7 -2.85 -3.83 4.96
C GLY A 7 -1.39 -3.54 5.34
N VAL A 8 -0.68 -2.69 4.59
CA VAL A 8 0.70 -2.30 4.90
C VAL A 8 0.82 -1.65 6.28
N VAL A 9 -0.19 -0.86 6.68
CA VAL A 9 -0.25 -0.12 7.94
C VAL A 9 -0.75 -0.98 9.10
N ASN A 10 -1.72 -1.85 8.85
CA ASN A 10 -2.36 -2.63 9.91
C ASN A 10 -1.59 -3.90 10.26
N THR A 11 -0.96 -4.56 9.27
CA THR A 11 -0.26 -5.84 9.45
C THR A 11 1.12 -5.88 8.79
N GLY A 12 1.42 -4.95 7.90
CA GLY A 12 2.66 -4.96 7.11
C GLY A 12 3.80 -4.11 7.68
N THR A 13 4.66 -3.65 6.78
CA THR A 13 5.91 -2.94 7.13
C THR A 13 5.69 -1.61 7.87
N ALA A 14 4.49 -1.04 7.82
CA ALA A 14 4.16 0.21 8.50
C ALA A 14 3.40 0.01 9.83
N ILE A 15 3.37 -1.21 10.37
CA ILE A 15 2.67 -1.57 11.62
C ILE A 15 3.06 -0.72 12.83
N ARG A 16 4.25 -0.10 12.82
CA ARG A 16 4.69 0.83 13.87
C ARG A 16 3.77 2.05 14.01
N LEU A 17 3.06 2.46 12.95
CA LEU A 17 2.02 3.50 13.07
C LEU A 17 0.93 3.11 14.09
N ARG A 18 0.59 1.82 14.17
CA ARG A 18 -0.37 1.28 15.15
C ARG A 18 0.26 1.03 16.51
N LEU A 19 1.41 0.35 16.53
CA LEU A 19 2.01 -0.16 17.77
C LEU A 19 2.83 0.87 18.54
N THR A 20 3.47 1.81 17.85
CA THR A 20 4.38 2.79 18.45
C THR A 20 3.74 4.18 18.54
N TYR A 21 3.11 4.63 17.45
CA TYR A 21 2.56 6.00 17.36
C TYR A 21 1.07 6.09 17.72
N ASN A 22 0.41 4.95 17.94
CA ASN A 22 -1.01 4.86 18.29
C ASN A 22 -1.96 5.62 17.35
N LEU A 23 -1.59 5.78 16.08
CA LEU A 23 -2.48 6.33 15.07
C LEU A 23 -3.46 5.22 14.70
N ARG A 24 -4.73 5.31 15.10
CA ARG A 24 -5.75 4.26 14.91
C ARG A 24 -6.77 4.55 13.81
N GLY A 25 -6.73 5.75 13.23
CA GLY A 25 -7.59 6.16 12.11
C GLY A 25 -7.35 5.41 10.80
N GLN A 26 -8.22 5.67 9.82
CA GLN A 26 -8.12 5.10 8.49
C GLN A 26 -6.89 5.68 7.75
N ILE A 27 -5.83 4.87 7.67
CA ILE A 27 -4.57 5.26 7.04
C ILE A 27 -4.14 4.14 6.09
N GLY A 28 -4.01 4.48 4.81
CA GLY A 28 -3.30 3.66 3.84
C GLY A 28 -1.85 4.10 3.75
N GLY A 29 -0.94 3.20 3.40
CA GLY A 29 0.44 3.62 3.16
C GLY A 29 1.26 2.62 2.37
N LYS A 30 2.44 3.08 1.95
CA LYS A 30 3.44 2.24 1.30
C LYS A 30 4.84 2.70 1.67
N THR A 31 5.67 1.73 2.01
CA THR A 31 7.12 1.89 2.18
C THR A 31 7.84 1.70 0.85
N GLY A 32 8.90 2.47 0.63
CA GLY A 32 9.86 2.29 -0.46
C GLY A 32 11.28 2.37 0.07
N THR A 33 12.17 1.59 -0.52
CA THR A 33 13.60 1.58 -0.20
C THR A 33 14.34 1.38 -1.52
N THR A 34 15.29 2.25 -1.87
CA THR A 34 16.12 2.00 -3.05
C THR A 34 17.19 0.97 -2.75
N GLN A 35 17.86 0.50 -3.80
CA GLN A 35 19.03 -0.35 -3.64
C GLN A 35 20.12 0.33 -2.81
N ASN A 36 20.93 -0.51 -2.17
CA ASN A 36 22.00 -0.11 -1.25
C ASN A 36 21.56 0.76 -0.06
N ASN A 37 20.24 0.83 0.21
CA ASN A 37 19.68 1.63 1.32
C ASN A 37 20.05 3.13 1.25
N SER A 38 20.22 3.66 0.03
CA SER A 38 20.52 5.09 -0.18
C SER A 38 19.30 5.98 0.12
N ASP A 39 18.10 5.52 -0.24
CA ASP A 39 16.87 6.28 -0.09
C ASP A 39 15.78 5.45 0.59
N GLY A 40 15.09 6.08 1.54
CA GLY A 40 13.92 5.57 2.22
C GLY A 40 12.70 6.45 1.97
N TRP A 41 11.58 5.83 1.62
CA TRP A 41 10.32 6.51 1.33
C TRP A 41 9.20 5.95 2.19
N PHE A 42 8.31 6.85 2.60
CA PHE A 42 6.99 6.46 3.10
C PHE A 42 5.95 7.43 2.54
N ILE A 43 4.97 6.88 1.82
CA ILE A 43 3.80 7.63 1.36
C ILE A 43 2.61 7.15 2.18
N GLY A 44 1.96 8.06 2.89
CA GLY A 44 0.75 7.81 3.65
C GLY A 44 -0.42 8.60 3.09
N VAL A 45 -1.59 7.97 3.07
CA VAL A 45 -2.86 8.57 2.65
C VAL A 45 -3.88 8.42 3.77
N SER A 46 -4.45 9.53 4.19
CA SER A 46 -5.68 9.62 4.97
C SER A 46 -6.81 10.13 4.06
N PRO A 47 -8.08 10.16 4.53
CA PRO A 47 -9.21 10.55 3.68
C PRO A 47 -9.04 11.92 3.02
N ASN A 48 -8.46 12.86 3.76
CA ASN A 48 -8.38 14.27 3.36
C ASN A 48 -6.94 14.76 3.10
N LEU A 49 -5.92 13.92 3.33
CA LEU A 49 -4.52 14.32 3.21
C LEU A 49 -3.62 13.19 2.67
N VAL A 50 -2.74 13.54 1.74
CA VAL A 50 -1.64 12.67 1.30
C VAL A 50 -0.33 13.32 1.68
N THR A 51 0.50 12.57 2.41
CA THR A 51 1.82 13.03 2.84
C THR A 51 2.87 12.03 2.41
N GLY A 52 3.90 12.52 1.71
CA GLY A 52 5.06 11.76 1.31
C GLY A 52 6.30 12.24 2.05
N VAL A 53 7.08 11.29 2.58
CA VAL A 53 8.38 11.58 3.19
C VAL A 53 9.45 10.79 2.46
N TRP A 54 10.52 11.50 2.11
CA TRP A 54 11.77 10.94 1.64
C TRP A 54 12.88 11.25 2.62
N VAL A 55 13.79 10.30 2.78
CA VAL A 55 15.05 10.48 3.47
C VAL A 55 16.14 9.87 2.57
N GLY A 56 17.20 10.63 2.33
CA GLY A 56 18.35 10.22 1.54
C GLY A 56 19.41 11.30 1.51
N GLY A 57 20.55 10.99 0.90
CA GLY A 57 21.60 11.97 0.61
C GLY A 57 21.42 12.57 -0.78
N GLU A 58 22.04 13.74 -1.00
CA GLU A 58 22.18 14.31 -2.34
C GLU A 58 23.01 13.38 -3.25
N ASP A 59 24.09 12.82 -2.69
CA ASP A 59 24.88 11.78 -3.34
C ASP A 59 24.39 10.40 -2.89
N ARG A 60 24.20 9.49 -3.86
CA ARG A 60 23.72 8.11 -3.62
C ARG A 60 24.73 7.23 -2.88
N ASP A 61 26.00 7.61 -2.91
CA ASP A 61 27.06 6.96 -2.13
C ASP A 61 26.88 7.20 -0.62
N VAL A 62 26.10 8.21 -0.23
CA VAL A 62 25.64 8.35 1.15
C VAL A 62 24.45 7.43 1.37
N HIS A 63 24.69 6.35 2.11
CA HIS A 63 23.66 5.36 2.40
C HIS A 63 23.83 4.76 3.80
N PHE A 64 22.79 4.07 4.27
CA PHE A 64 22.87 3.33 5.53
C PHE A 64 23.62 2.01 5.33
N ASP A 65 24.34 1.59 6.37
CA ASP A 65 25.16 0.37 6.35
C ASP A 65 24.36 -0.92 6.05
N ASN A 66 23.07 -0.93 6.38
CA ASN A 66 22.22 -2.11 6.18
C ASN A 66 20.74 -1.75 6.05
N THR A 67 19.96 -2.70 5.53
CA THR A 67 18.51 -2.57 5.30
C THR A 67 17.71 -2.47 6.59
N TYR A 68 18.22 -3.01 7.71
CA TYR A 68 17.54 -2.82 8.98
C TYR A 68 17.47 -1.33 9.31
N LEU A 69 18.55 -0.57 9.13
CA LEU A 69 18.54 0.88 9.36
C LEU A 69 17.89 1.65 8.20
N GLY A 70 18.25 1.30 6.96
CA GLY A 70 17.92 2.12 5.79
C GLY A 70 16.65 1.73 5.04
N GLN A 71 15.77 0.91 5.62
CA GLN A 71 14.45 0.69 5.06
C GLN A 71 13.53 1.90 5.30
N GLY A 72 12.61 2.18 4.36
CA GLY A 72 11.65 3.29 4.49
C GLY A 72 10.83 3.28 5.79
N ALA A 73 10.57 2.09 6.37
CA ALA A 73 9.89 1.93 7.65
C ALA A 73 10.70 2.46 8.87
N ASN A 74 12.03 2.53 8.76
CA ASN A 74 12.91 3.04 9.81
C ASN A 74 13.42 4.45 9.53
N MET A 75 13.46 4.86 8.26
CA MET A 75 13.87 6.20 7.85
C MET A 75 12.70 7.19 7.79
N ALA A 76 11.82 7.03 6.80
CA ALA A 76 10.80 8.02 6.45
C ALA A 76 9.52 7.91 7.29
N LEU A 77 9.11 6.69 7.65
CA LEU A 77 7.87 6.45 8.40
C LEU A 77 7.83 7.16 9.77
N PRO A 78 8.90 7.16 10.60
CA PRO A 78 8.90 7.91 11.86
C PRO A 78 8.65 9.41 11.69
N ILE A 79 9.27 10.02 10.67
CA ILE A 79 9.09 11.45 10.37
C ILE A 79 7.64 11.70 9.95
N TRP A 80 7.08 10.85 9.09
CA TRP A 80 5.67 10.95 8.70
C TRP A 80 4.74 10.90 9.92
N ALA A 81 4.96 9.95 10.83
CA ALA A 81 4.14 9.82 12.03
C ALA A 81 4.22 11.06 12.93
N LEU A 82 5.43 11.56 13.17
CA LEU A 82 5.67 12.75 14.00
C LEU A 82 5.14 14.03 13.36
N TYR A 83 5.05 14.10 12.04
CA TYR A 83 4.38 15.20 11.33
C TYR A 83 2.85 15.12 11.44
N MET A 84 2.29 13.93 11.29
CA MET A 84 0.83 13.75 11.22
C MET A 84 0.15 13.85 12.59
N ILE A 85 0.80 13.45 13.68
CA ILE A 85 0.24 13.57 15.04
C ILE A 85 -0.20 15.02 15.34
N PRO A 86 0.68 16.03 15.28
CA PRO A 86 0.26 17.41 15.52
C PRO A 86 -0.69 17.94 14.44
N ALA A 87 -0.60 17.45 13.20
CA ALA A 87 -1.54 17.84 12.14
C ALA A 87 -2.98 17.40 12.45
N TYR A 88 -3.17 16.24 13.08
CA TYR A 88 -4.50 15.78 13.52
C TYR A 88 -4.96 16.42 14.84
N GLU A 89 -4.03 16.87 15.69
CA GLU A 89 -4.36 17.53 16.96
C GLU A 89 -4.72 19.01 16.76
N ASP A 90 -4.28 19.62 15.66
CA ASP A 90 -4.55 21.02 15.33
C ASP A 90 -5.97 21.21 14.76
N PRO A 91 -6.87 21.92 15.47
CA PRO A 91 -8.23 22.18 14.99
C PRO A 91 -8.30 23.03 13.71
N GLU A 92 -7.26 23.81 13.41
CA GLU A 92 -7.20 24.64 12.20
C GLU A 92 -6.74 23.87 10.95
N SER A 93 -6.22 22.65 11.11
CA SER A 93 -5.72 21.85 9.99
C SER A 93 -6.82 21.40 9.03
N GLY A 94 -8.05 21.26 9.52
CA GLY A 94 -9.20 20.74 8.76
C GLY A 94 -9.17 19.23 8.53
N TYR A 95 -8.28 18.50 9.21
CA TYR A 95 -8.14 17.05 9.12
C TYR A 95 -8.27 16.39 10.49
N SER A 96 -8.92 15.24 10.56
CA SER A 96 -9.13 14.49 11.80
C SER A 96 -8.67 13.03 11.64
N LEU A 97 -8.24 12.42 12.75
CA LEU A 97 -7.89 11.00 12.77
C LEU A 97 -9.14 10.11 12.63
N GLU A 98 -10.31 10.66 12.97
CA GLU A 98 -11.63 10.02 12.91
C GLU A 98 -12.25 10.09 11.51
N ASP A 99 -11.65 10.84 10.58
CA ASP A 99 -12.12 10.88 9.19
C ASP A 99 -12.09 9.47 8.56
N GLU A 100 -13.06 9.21 7.69
CA GLU A 100 -13.20 7.94 6.98
C GLU A 100 -13.17 8.13 5.46
N PHE A 101 -12.64 7.14 4.74
CA PHE A 101 -12.67 7.15 3.27
C PHE A 101 -14.08 6.87 2.77
N GLU A 102 -14.51 7.63 1.77
CA GLU A 102 -15.77 7.38 1.09
C GLU A 102 -15.68 6.08 0.26
N ALA A 103 -16.57 5.15 0.55
CA ALA A 103 -16.69 3.92 -0.24
C ALA A 103 -17.30 4.22 -1.62
N PRO A 104 -16.77 3.63 -2.70
CA PRO A 104 -17.33 3.80 -4.04
C PRO A 104 -18.74 3.20 -4.12
N LEU A 105 -19.65 3.92 -4.78
CA LEU A 105 -21.01 3.44 -5.02
C LEU A 105 -20.98 2.21 -5.93
N ARG A 106 -21.72 1.15 -5.54
CA ARG A 106 -21.88 -0.12 -6.29
C ARG A 106 -20.57 -0.90 -6.52
N PHE A 107 -19.74 -1.03 -5.49
CA PHE A 107 -18.59 -1.92 -5.52
C PHE A 107 -18.99 -3.33 -5.08
N ASP A 108 -19.30 -4.18 -6.06
CA ASP A 108 -19.68 -5.58 -5.85
C ASP A 108 -18.69 -6.48 -6.61
N ILE A 109 -17.55 -6.74 -5.99
CA ILE A 109 -16.54 -7.67 -6.49
C ILE A 109 -16.33 -8.71 -5.40
N ASP A 110 -16.73 -9.95 -5.69
CA ASP A 110 -16.42 -11.09 -4.84
C ASP A 110 -14.94 -11.45 -5.01
N LEU A 111 -14.15 -11.19 -3.97
CA LEU A 111 -12.74 -11.55 -3.90
C LEU A 111 -12.50 -12.84 -3.11
N ASN A 112 -13.58 -13.52 -2.69
CA ASN A 112 -13.46 -14.82 -2.06
C ASN A 112 -13.13 -15.85 -3.14
N CYS A 113 -11.90 -16.34 -3.13
CA CYS A 113 -11.62 -17.59 -3.82
C CYS A 113 -12.36 -18.71 -3.08
N PRO A 114 -13.02 -19.63 -3.80
CA PRO A 114 -13.55 -20.82 -3.16
C PRO A 114 -12.40 -21.59 -2.51
N ASP A 115 -12.60 -22.02 -1.26
CA ASP A 115 -11.61 -22.79 -0.50
C ASP A 115 -11.29 -24.15 -1.17
N GLU A 116 -12.18 -24.61 -2.04
CA GLU A 116 -12.03 -25.82 -2.85
C GLU A 116 -11.72 -25.47 -4.30
N TYR A 117 -10.61 -26.01 -4.79
CA TYR A 117 -10.31 -26.06 -6.23
C TYR A 117 -11.33 -26.97 -6.90
N VAL A 118 -12.20 -26.41 -7.75
CA VAL A 118 -13.06 -27.17 -8.66
C VAL A 118 -12.29 -27.33 -9.98
N PRO A 119 -11.82 -28.53 -10.34
CA PRO A 119 -11.22 -28.75 -11.65
C PRO A 119 -12.29 -28.50 -12.71
N GLN A 120 -12.01 -27.64 -13.69
CA GLN A 120 -12.84 -27.57 -14.90
C GLN A 120 -12.77 -28.92 -15.59
N SER A 121 -13.92 -29.52 -15.88
CA SER A 121 -14.01 -30.74 -16.66
C SER A 121 -13.38 -30.52 -18.03
N GLU A 122 -12.66 -31.54 -18.54
CA GLU A 122 -11.90 -31.51 -19.80
C GLU A 122 -12.74 -31.03 -21.01
N ASP A 123 -14.07 -31.12 -20.93
CA ASP A 123 -15.02 -30.66 -21.95
C ASP A 123 -15.07 -29.12 -22.15
N GLU A 124 -14.67 -28.30 -21.17
CA GLU A 124 -14.62 -26.83 -21.32
C GLU A 124 -13.35 -26.34 -22.04
N ILE A 125 -12.28 -27.13 -22.01
CA ILE A 125 -10.96 -26.75 -22.56
C ILE A 125 -10.94 -26.84 -24.10
N GLU A 126 -11.72 -27.75 -24.69
CA GLU A 126 -11.80 -27.89 -26.16
C GLU A 126 -12.50 -26.70 -26.83
N ILE A 127 -13.48 -26.06 -26.18
CA ILE A 127 -14.26 -24.97 -26.79
C ILE A 127 -13.40 -23.69 -26.92
N GLU A 128 -12.55 -23.39 -25.93
CA GLU A 128 -11.65 -22.23 -26.01
C GLU A 128 -10.53 -22.45 -27.04
N THR A 129 -9.99 -23.68 -27.12
CA THR A 129 -8.89 -24.01 -28.04
C THR A 129 -9.33 -24.00 -29.51
N ILE A 130 -10.55 -24.46 -29.82
CA ILE A 130 -11.11 -24.44 -31.18
C ILE A 130 -11.46 -22.99 -31.61
N GLY A 131 -11.93 -22.15 -30.68
CA GLY A 131 -12.24 -20.75 -30.95
C GLY A 131 -11.02 -19.88 -31.27
N GLU A 132 -9.84 -20.27 -30.79
CA GLU A 132 -8.57 -19.58 -31.08
C GLU A 132 -7.93 -20.06 -32.39
N GLN A 133 -8.04 -21.35 -32.71
CA GLN A 133 -7.55 -21.90 -33.99
C GLN A 133 -8.32 -21.36 -35.20
N GLN A 134 -9.65 -21.21 -35.13
CA GLN A 134 -10.43 -20.69 -36.26
C GLN A 134 -10.22 -19.19 -36.54
N ARG A 135 -9.69 -18.41 -35.58
CA ARG A 135 -9.32 -16.99 -35.82
C ARG A 135 -7.98 -16.81 -36.53
N ASN A 136 -7.09 -17.80 -36.46
CA ASN A 136 -5.76 -17.73 -37.06
C ASN A 136 -5.68 -18.37 -38.46
N GLU A 137 -6.76 -18.95 -38.99
CA GLU A 137 -6.83 -19.48 -40.37
C GLU A 137 -7.40 -18.47 -41.40
N PHE A 138 -7.74 -17.24 -41.00
CA PHE A 138 -8.28 -16.19 -41.88
C PHE A 138 -7.41 -14.92 -42.00
N LEU A 139 -6.12 -15.02 -41.67
CA LEU A 139 -5.08 -14.03 -41.98
C LEU A 139 -3.89 -14.72 -42.66
#